data_AF-A0A943J1K7-F1
#
_entry.id   AF-A0A943J1K7-F1
#
_cell.length_a   1.000
_cell.length_b   1.000
_cell.length_c   1.000
_cell.angle_alpha   90.00
_cell.angle_beta   90.00
_cell.angle_gamma   90.00
#
_symmetry.space_group_name_H-M   'P 1'
#
loop_
_entity.id
_entity.type
_entity.pdbx_description
1 polymer ?
#
loop_
_entity_poly.entity_id
_entity_poly.type
_entity_poly.pdbx_seq_one_letter_code
_entity_poly.pdbx_strand_id
1 'polypeptide(L)'
;MTRQTDGKSLYEQQEERILAQSDAFISLLTKRGILGDHQIDNEKVRKAKQEKNRKSYHNTQLLLQHYRNIAWLLECLPVDVAAELDEPFEGVDKLIDQMDLEIALGNRKLENRMEGIVKSRLLFDRVNEALTVLSHKPGDGQKLYDVIYHTYIRPDKLSHLEILDELRLSGRVYYRLRQQAISILSIRLWSTPVAGMDFWLDMLTLFESL
;
A
#
# COMPACT_ATOMS: atom_id res chain seq x y z
N MET A 1 11.88 54.46 -47.38
CA MET A 1 12.26 54.69 -45.97
C MET A 1 11.79 53.49 -45.19
N THR A 2 12.73 52.59 -44.88
CA THR A 2 12.50 51.32 -44.20
C THR A 2 13.28 51.42 -42.90
N ARG A 3 12.62 51.25 -41.75
CA ARG A 3 13.27 50.77 -40.54
C ARG A 3 12.21 50.06 -39.70
N GLN A 4 12.31 48.74 -39.77
CA GLN A 4 11.55 47.76 -39.04
C GLN A 4 11.73 47.97 -37.53
N THR A 5 10.63 47.75 -36.83
CA THR A 5 10.51 47.62 -35.38
C THR A 5 11.44 46.52 -34.87
N ASP A 6 12.52 46.91 -34.22
CA ASP A 6 13.45 45.99 -33.57
C ASP A 6 13.51 46.35 -32.09
N GLY A 7 13.00 45.46 -31.23
CA GLY A 7 12.90 45.75 -29.80
C GLY A 7 12.00 44.82 -29.01
N LYS A 8 12.11 43.50 -29.19
CA LYS A 8 11.74 42.60 -28.08
C LYS A 8 12.82 42.75 -27.02
N SER A 9 12.43 43.17 -25.81
CA SER A 9 13.34 43.35 -24.68
C SER A 9 14.14 42.07 -24.44
N LEU A 10 15.43 42.21 -24.09
CA LEU A 10 16.30 41.06 -23.80
C LEU A 10 15.70 40.13 -22.72
N TYR A 11 14.92 40.72 -21.81
CA TYR A 11 14.14 40.03 -20.79
C TYR A 11 12.98 39.22 -21.37
N GLU A 12 12.24 39.75 -22.34
CA GLU A 12 11.13 39.04 -23.01
C GLU A 12 11.67 37.84 -23.79
N GLN A 13 12.83 37.99 -24.44
CA GLN A 13 13.48 36.87 -25.16
C GLN A 13 13.99 35.80 -24.18
N GLN A 14 14.45 36.20 -22.99
CA GLN A 14 14.87 35.27 -21.96
C GLN A 14 13.68 34.53 -21.34
N GLU A 15 12.58 35.23 -21.09
CA GLU A 15 11.33 34.66 -20.59
C GLU A 15 10.70 33.68 -21.60
N GLU A 16 10.65 34.03 -22.89
CA GLU A 16 10.18 33.15 -23.96
C GLU A 16 11.02 31.86 -24.04
N ARG A 17 12.35 31.95 -23.86
CA ARG A 17 13.22 30.76 -23.81
C ARG A 17 12.96 29.89 -22.60
N ILE A 18 12.75 30.48 -21.42
CA ILE A 18 12.47 29.75 -20.18
C ILE A 18 11.11 29.05 -20.28
N LEU A 19 10.09 29.73 -20.82
CA LEU A 19 8.77 29.15 -21.06
C LEU A 19 8.83 27.98 -22.04
N ALA A 20 9.52 28.14 -23.17
CA ALA A 20 9.67 27.06 -24.15
C ALA A 20 10.42 25.84 -23.58
N GLN A 21 11.44 26.07 -22.73
CA GLN A 21 12.15 25.00 -22.04
C GLN A 21 11.27 24.29 -21.00
N SER A 22 10.49 25.06 -20.25
CA SER A 22 9.50 24.54 -19.30
C SER A 22 8.47 23.66 -20.02
N ASP A 23 7.88 24.14 -21.12
CA ASP A 23 6.87 23.41 -21.89
C ASP A 23 7.43 22.12 -22.52
N ALA A 24 8.66 22.17 -23.05
CA ALA A 24 9.34 20.98 -23.57
C ALA A 24 9.58 19.94 -22.47
N PHE A 25 9.94 20.40 -21.27
CA PHE A 25 10.16 19.54 -20.11
C PHE A 25 8.85 18.92 -19.60
N ILE A 26 7.79 19.72 -19.47
CA ILE A 26 6.46 19.24 -19.12
C ILE A 26 5.97 18.21 -20.15
N SER A 27 6.14 18.47 -21.45
CA SER A 27 5.79 17.53 -22.52
C SER A 27 6.55 16.21 -22.42
N LEU A 28 7.85 16.25 -22.11
CA LEU A 28 8.67 15.06 -21.93
C LEU A 28 8.19 14.22 -20.74
N LEU A 29 7.92 14.86 -19.61
CA LEU A 29 7.44 14.19 -18.41
C LEU A 29 6.03 13.61 -18.61
N THR A 30 5.17 14.29 -19.37
CA THR A 30 3.85 13.78 -19.78
C THR A 30 3.98 12.55 -20.68
N LYS A 31 4.84 12.57 -21.71
CA LYS A 31 5.09 11.42 -22.60
C LYS A 31 5.70 10.21 -21.89
N ARG A 32 6.48 10.45 -20.83
CA ARG A 32 7.05 9.41 -19.97
C ARG A 32 6.06 8.88 -18.92
N GLY A 33 4.84 9.42 -18.87
CA GLY A 33 3.81 9.02 -17.91
C GLY A 33 4.08 9.51 -16.48
N ILE A 34 5.02 10.43 -16.29
CA ILE A 34 5.38 11.01 -14.99
C ILE A 34 4.42 12.15 -14.63
N LEU A 35 4.02 12.97 -15.62
CA LEU A 35 2.97 13.98 -15.49
C LEU A 35 1.69 13.53 -16.21
N GLY A 36 0.54 14.00 -15.73
CA GLY A 36 -0.75 13.75 -16.39
C GLY A 36 -0.88 14.61 -17.65
N ASP A 37 -1.37 14.02 -18.74
CA ASP A 37 -1.67 14.77 -19.97
C ASP A 37 -2.92 15.63 -19.79
N HIS A 38 -2.73 16.95 -19.73
CA HIS A 38 -3.80 17.91 -19.51
C HIS A 38 -4.65 18.19 -20.77
N GLN A 39 -4.29 17.65 -21.95
CA GLN A 39 -5.15 17.71 -23.15
C GLN A 39 -6.29 16.68 -23.15
N ILE A 40 -6.26 15.74 -22.19
CA ILE A 40 -7.34 14.80 -21.98
C ILE A 40 -8.20 15.35 -20.83
N ASP A 41 -9.17 16.21 -21.15
CA ASP A 41 -10.20 16.63 -20.19
C ASP A 41 -11.08 15.42 -19.84
N ASN A 42 -10.64 14.65 -18.87
CA ASN A 42 -11.10 13.29 -18.66
C ASN A 42 -11.80 13.21 -17.31
N GLU A 43 -12.97 13.85 -17.22
CA GLU A 43 -13.89 13.69 -16.10
C GLU A 43 -14.11 12.20 -15.78
N LYS A 44 -14.13 11.35 -16.82
CA LYS A 44 -14.18 9.88 -16.69
C LYS A 44 -12.94 9.30 -16.00
N VAL A 45 -11.73 9.70 -16.38
CA VAL A 45 -10.49 9.26 -15.68
C VAL A 45 -10.41 9.83 -14.26
N ARG A 46 -10.87 11.06 -14.02
CA ARG A 46 -10.93 11.63 -12.65
C ARG A 46 -11.88 10.83 -11.77
N LYS A 47 -13.09 10.51 -12.28
CA LYS A 47 -14.06 9.65 -11.60
C LYS A 47 -13.50 8.24 -11.39
N ALA A 48 -12.87 7.64 -12.39
CA ALA A 48 -12.25 6.32 -12.28
C ALA A 48 -11.10 6.30 -11.26
N LYS A 49 -10.28 7.35 -11.21
CA LYS A 49 -9.19 7.48 -10.23
C LYS A 49 -9.72 7.72 -8.83
N GLN A 50 -10.77 8.54 -8.67
CA GLN A 50 -11.43 8.75 -7.39
C GLN A 50 -12.06 7.45 -6.87
N GLU A 51 -12.72 6.70 -7.74
CA GLU A 51 -13.30 5.40 -7.39
C GLU A 51 -12.23 4.37 -7.04
N LYS A 52 -11.13 4.32 -7.81
CA LYS A 52 -9.96 3.49 -7.47
C LYS A 52 -9.42 3.86 -6.09
N ASN A 53 -9.23 5.14 -5.81
CA ASN A 53 -8.73 5.62 -4.52
C ASN A 53 -9.68 5.27 -3.37
N ARG A 54 -11.00 5.38 -3.59
CA ARG A 54 -12.03 5.00 -2.61
C ARG A 54 -11.96 3.52 -2.29
N LYS A 55 -11.88 2.67 -3.32
CA LYS A 55 -11.71 1.22 -3.17
C LYS A 55 -10.41 0.87 -2.46
N SER A 56 -9.28 1.45 -2.88
CA SER A 56 -7.98 1.22 -2.24
C SER A 56 -7.97 1.64 -0.77
N TYR A 57 -8.58 2.79 -0.42
CA TYR A 57 -8.73 3.21 0.98
C TYR A 57 -9.54 2.20 1.79
N HIS A 58 -10.71 1.81 1.27
CA HIS A 58 -11.59 0.83 1.90
C HIS A 58 -10.90 -0.52 2.10
N ASN A 59 -10.26 -1.05 1.06
CA ASN A 59 -9.49 -2.29 1.11
C ASN A 59 -8.38 -2.23 2.18
N THR A 60 -7.67 -1.10 2.27
CA THR A 60 -6.65 -0.89 3.30
C THR A 60 -7.25 -0.93 4.69
N GLN A 61 -8.43 -0.32 4.87
CA GLN A 61 -9.12 -0.34 6.16
C GLN A 61 -9.55 -1.76 6.56
N LEU A 62 -10.10 -2.55 5.62
CA LEU A 62 -10.45 -3.95 5.86
C LEU A 62 -9.22 -4.77 6.28
N LEU A 63 -8.11 -4.65 5.55
CA LEU A 63 -6.87 -5.36 5.89
C LEU A 63 -6.40 -5.04 7.31
N LEU A 64 -6.44 -3.77 7.71
CA LEU A 64 -6.07 -3.36 9.06
C LEU A 64 -7.06 -3.91 10.10
N GLN A 65 -8.37 -3.92 9.80
CA GLN A 65 -9.38 -4.51 10.69
C GLN A 65 -9.16 -6.01 10.94
N HIS A 66 -8.71 -6.74 9.91
CA HIS A 66 -8.43 -8.18 9.99
C HIS A 66 -6.97 -8.52 10.31
N TYR A 67 -6.10 -7.51 10.49
CA TYR A 67 -4.66 -7.71 10.65
C TYR A 67 -4.32 -8.74 11.73
N ARG A 68 -4.90 -8.61 12.93
CA ARG A 68 -4.64 -9.52 14.07
C ARG A 68 -5.01 -10.97 13.75
N ASN A 69 -6.14 -11.17 13.07
CA ASN A 69 -6.60 -12.51 12.72
C ASN A 69 -5.69 -13.14 11.65
N ILE A 70 -5.26 -12.35 10.68
CA ILE A 70 -4.33 -12.78 9.64
C ILE A 70 -2.96 -13.10 10.25
N ALA A 71 -2.45 -12.25 11.14
CA ALA A 71 -1.19 -12.45 11.85
C ALA A 71 -1.22 -13.77 12.64
N TRP A 72 -2.27 -13.98 13.43
CA TRP A 72 -2.46 -15.22 14.19
C TRP A 72 -2.58 -16.45 13.29
N LEU A 73 -3.35 -16.36 12.19
CA LEU A 73 -3.46 -17.46 11.23
C LEU A 73 -2.10 -17.83 10.63
N LEU A 74 -1.29 -16.84 10.24
CA LEU A 74 0.05 -17.07 9.71
C LEU A 74 1.00 -17.68 10.75
N GLU A 75 0.86 -17.34 12.03
CA GLU A 75 1.63 -17.96 13.11
C GLU A 75 1.22 -19.42 13.40
N CYS A 76 -0.07 -19.74 13.29
CA CYS A 76 -0.60 -21.08 13.57
C CYS A 76 -0.49 -22.05 12.38
N LEU A 77 -0.60 -21.53 11.15
CA LEU A 77 -0.61 -22.30 9.91
C LEU A 77 0.44 -23.41 9.82
N PRO A 78 1.70 -23.18 10.22
CA PRO A 78 2.71 -24.18 9.99
C PRO A 78 2.74 -25.30 11.05
N VAL A 79 1.97 -25.20 12.14
CA VAL A 79 1.67 -26.33 13.03
C VAL A 79 0.79 -27.37 12.32
N ASP A 80 -0.19 -26.91 11.53
CA ASP A 80 -1.09 -27.79 10.79
C ASP A 80 -0.38 -28.50 9.64
N VAL A 81 0.57 -27.82 8.97
CA VAL A 81 1.34 -28.41 7.87
C VAL A 81 2.40 -29.39 8.40
N ALA A 82 3.07 -29.06 9.51
CA ALA A 82 4.01 -29.99 10.17
C ALA A 82 3.31 -31.28 10.62
N ALA A 83 2.07 -31.20 11.13
CA ALA A 83 1.27 -32.37 11.46
C ALA A 83 0.91 -33.25 10.23
N GLU A 84 0.83 -32.67 9.03
CA GLU A 84 0.61 -33.41 7.78
C GLU A 84 1.89 -34.04 7.22
N LEU A 85 3.06 -33.49 7.56
CA LEU A 85 4.38 -33.96 7.12
C LEU A 85 5.06 -34.92 8.11
N ASP A 86 4.51 -35.08 9.32
CA ASP A 86 5.08 -35.90 10.40
C ASP A 86 6.52 -35.47 10.79
N GLU A 87 6.85 -34.19 10.56
CA GLU A 87 8.16 -33.58 10.84
C GLU A 87 8.06 -32.43 11.86
N PRO A 88 9.14 -32.10 12.60
CA PRO A 88 9.13 -31.03 13.59
C PRO A 88 8.96 -29.65 12.93
N PHE A 89 8.07 -28.83 13.50
CA PHE A 89 7.84 -27.48 13.02
C PHE A 89 8.98 -26.51 13.42
N GLU A 90 9.59 -25.82 12.45
CA GLU A 90 10.71 -24.90 12.71
C GLU A 90 10.47 -23.42 12.30
N GLY A 91 9.28 -23.05 11.84
CA GLY A 91 8.93 -21.68 11.41
C GLY A 91 8.28 -21.61 10.01
N VAL A 92 7.39 -20.63 9.76
CA VAL A 92 6.75 -20.43 8.44
C VAL A 92 7.81 -20.31 7.35
N ASP A 93 8.88 -19.56 7.60
CA ASP A 93 9.91 -19.28 6.60
C ASP A 93 10.67 -20.56 6.20
N LYS A 94 10.96 -21.47 7.14
CA LYS A 94 11.57 -22.78 6.82
C LYS A 94 10.62 -23.71 6.07
N LEU A 95 9.32 -23.62 6.37
CA LEU A 95 8.29 -24.36 5.64
C LEU A 95 8.17 -23.87 4.19
N ILE A 96 8.36 -22.57 3.96
CA ILE A 96 8.49 -21.99 2.63
C ILE A 96 9.77 -22.49 1.94
N ASP A 97 10.90 -22.59 2.64
CA ASP A 97 12.16 -23.09 2.06
C ASP A 97 12.07 -24.60 1.70
N GLN A 98 11.40 -25.41 2.50
CA GLN A 98 11.18 -26.85 2.23
C GLN A 98 10.21 -27.10 1.07
N MET A 99 9.37 -26.13 0.73
CA MET A 99 8.38 -26.20 -0.34
C MET A 99 9.00 -26.52 -1.71
N ASP A 100 10.14 -25.91 -2.04
CA ASP A 100 10.80 -26.12 -3.34
C ASP A 100 11.17 -27.59 -3.55
N LEU A 101 11.45 -28.32 -2.46
CA LEU A 101 11.80 -29.73 -2.47
C LEU A 101 10.55 -30.62 -2.62
N GLU A 102 9.48 -30.34 -1.89
CA GLU A 102 8.22 -31.09 -1.95
C GLU A 102 7.45 -30.89 -3.27
N ILE A 103 7.54 -29.69 -3.87
CA ILE A 103 7.02 -29.42 -5.22
C ILE A 103 7.77 -30.25 -6.26
N ALA A 104 9.09 -30.36 -6.14
CA ALA A 104 9.90 -31.20 -7.03
C ALA A 104 9.54 -32.70 -6.92
N LEU A 105 9.00 -33.13 -5.78
CA LEU A 105 8.51 -34.49 -5.53
C LEU A 105 7.05 -34.72 -6.01
N GLY A 106 6.35 -33.69 -6.49
CA GLY A 106 5.06 -33.82 -7.17
C GLY A 106 3.82 -33.90 -6.26
N ASN A 107 3.91 -33.42 -5.02
CA ASN A 107 2.79 -33.44 -4.07
C ASN A 107 1.77 -32.30 -4.33
N ARG A 108 0.91 -32.51 -5.33
CA ARG A 108 -0.05 -31.50 -5.83
C ARG A 108 -1.06 -30.95 -4.81
N LYS A 109 -1.38 -31.71 -3.75
CA LYS A 109 -2.30 -31.26 -2.69
C LYS A 109 -1.60 -30.29 -1.73
N LEU A 110 -0.34 -30.61 -1.41
CA LEU A 110 0.52 -29.79 -0.56
C LEU A 110 0.91 -28.50 -1.29
N GLU A 111 1.23 -28.60 -2.58
CA GLU A 111 1.55 -27.46 -3.48
C GLU A 111 0.46 -26.38 -3.46
N ASN A 112 -0.80 -26.73 -3.73
CA ASN A 112 -1.90 -25.76 -3.75
C ASN A 112 -2.14 -25.09 -2.39
N ARG A 113 -1.99 -25.86 -1.29
CA ARG A 113 -2.15 -25.33 0.07
C ARG A 113 -1.00 -24.38 0.42
N MET A 114 0.24 -24.76 0.10
CA MET A 114 1.43 -23.96 0.35
C MET A 114 1.46 -22.69 -0.50
N GLU A 115 1.01 -22.74 -1.76
CA GLU A 115 0.95 -21.56 -2.62
C GLU A 115 0.08 -20.44 -2.01
N GLY A 116 -1.06 -20.80 -1.41
CA GLY A 116 -1.92 -19.85 -0.69
C GLY A 116 -1.25 -19.26 0.55
N ILE A 117 -0.46 -20.05 1.28
CA ILE A 117 0.29 -19.61 2.47
C ILE A 117 1.40 -18.63 2.06
N VAL A 118 2.20 -18.97 1.05
CA VAL A 118 3.28 -18.12 0.52
C VAL A 118 2.73 -16.78 0.05
N LYS A 119 1.64 -16.79 -0.73
CA LYS A 119 0.99 -15.56 -1.19
C LYS A 119 0.49 -14.72 -0.02
N SER A 120 -0.14 -15.34 0.98
CA SER A 120 -0.62 -14.65 2.18
C SER A 120 0.53 -14.04 2.99
N ARG A 121 1.64 -14.75 3.15
CA ARG A 121 2.85 -14.28 3.85
C ARG A 121 3.49 -13.09 3.15
N LEU A 122 3.75 -13.20 1.84
CA LEU A 122 4.36 -12.13 1.06
C LEU A 122 3.55 -10.83 1.12
N LEU A 123 2.22 -10.96 1.05
CA LEU A 123 1.32 -9.80 1.11
C LEU A 123 1.26 -9.21 2.52
N PHE A 124 1.30 -10.04 3.56
CA PHE A 124 1.37 -9.59 4.95
C PHE A 124 2.69 -8.86 5.26
N ASP A 125 3.83 -9.36 4.74
CA ASP A 125 5.14 -8.72 4.87
C ASP A 125 5.13 -7.33 4.22
N ARG A 126 4.43 -7.17 3.10
CA ARG A 126 4.25 -5.87 2.45
C ARG A 126 3.43 -4.89 3.29
N VAL A 127 2.42 -5.35 4.01
CA VAL A 127 1.70 -4.53 5.00
C VAL A 127 2.65 -4.08 6.11
N ASN A 128 3.47 -5.00 6.63
CA ASN A 128 4.46 -4.69 7.67
C ASN A 128 5.55 -3.72 7.18
N GLU A 129 6.00 -3.85 5.94
CA GLU A 129 6.91 -2.90 5.30
C GLU A 129 6.26 -1.52 5.18
N ALA A 130 5.00 -1.45 4.73
CA ALA A 130 4.26 -0.19 4.63
C ALA A 130 4.09 0.50 6.00
N LEU A 131 3.81 -0.27 7.05
CA LEU A 131 3.75 0.22 8.43
C LEU A 131 5.11 0.73 8.92
N THR A 132 6.17 0.00 8.62
CA THR A 132 7.55 0.41 8.95
C THR A 132 7.90 1.71 8.24
N VAL A 133 7.55 1.87 6.97
CA VAL A 133 7.86 3.11 6.25
C VAL A 133 6.99 4.28 6.74
N LEU A 134 5.75 4.02 7.17
CA LEU A 134 4.90 5.03 7.79
C LEU A 134 5.55 5.60 9.06
N SER A 135 6.12 4.75 9.93
CA SER A 135 6.77 5.22 11.16
C SER A 135 7.99 6.10 10.88
N HIS A 136 8.72 5.83 9.80
CA HIS A 136 9.88 6.62 9.35
C HIS A 136 9.52 7.86 8.51
N LYS A 137 8.23 8.12 8.24
CA LYS A 137 7.83 9.32 7.51
C LYS A 137 8.27 10.59 8.27
N PRO A 138 8.97 11.54 7.63
CA PRO A 138 9.35 12.79 8.29
C PRO A 138 8.16 13.56 8.87
N GLY A 139 8.38 14.16 10.05
CA GLY A 139 7.39 14.95 10.78
C GLY A 139 6.54 14.10 11.72
N ASP A 140 5.35 13.71 11.26
CA ASP A 140 4.31 13.04 12.06
C ASP A 140 4.27 11.51 11.90
N GLY A 141 5.25 10.89 11.22
CA GLY A 141 5.26 9.46 10.91
C GLY A 141 5.05 8.56 12.11
N GLN A 142 5.80 8.77 13.19
CA GLN A 142 5.65 7.99 14.42
C GLN A 142 4.22 8.11 14.98
N LYS A 143 3.64 9.31 15.05
CA LYS A 143 2.27 9.50 15.55
C LYS A 143 1.22 8.81 14.68
N LEU A 144 1.43 8.80 13.37
CA LEU A 144 0.56 8.09 12.43
C LEU A 144 0.67 6.58 12.63
N TYR A 145 1.88 6.06 12.82
CA TYR A 145 2.13 4.66 13.15
C TYR A 145 1.47 4.29 14.49
N ASP A 146 1.67 5.06 15.55
CA ASP A 146 1.13 4.77 16.88
C ASP A 146 -0.41 4.65 16.85
N VAL A 147 -1.08 5.56 16.14
CA VAL A 147 -2.55 5.50 15.96
C VAL A 147 -2.98 4.21 15.28
N ILE A 148 -2.27 3.77 14.24
CA ILE A 148 -2.56 2.51 13.54
C ILE A 148 -2.23 1.31 14.44
N TYR A 149 -1.09 1.35 15.12
CA TYR A 149 -0.61 0.28 15.97
C TYR A 149 -1.59 -0.03 17.10
N HIS A 150 -1.97 0.99 17.88
CA HIS A 150 -2.92 0.83 19.00
C HIS A 150 -4.33 0.47 18.51
N THR A 151 -4.75 0.93 17.31
CA THR A 151 -6.08 0.61 16.79
C THR A 151 -6.16 -0.83 16.25
N TYR A 152 -5.17 -1.26 15.47
CA TYR A 152 -5.29 -2.44 14.59
C TYR A 152 -4.26 -3.54 14.83
N ILE A 153 -3.05 -3.21 15.30
CA ILE A 153 -1.91 -4.11 15.24
C ILE A 153 -1.61 -4.75 16.59
N ARG A 154 -1.66 -3.95 17.66
CA ARG A 154 -1.34 -4.38 19.02
C ARG A 154 -2.13 -5.65 19.41
N PRO A 155 -1.51 -6.67 20.05
CA PRO A 155 -2.20 -7.90 20.39
C PRO A 155 -3.42 -7.71 21.29
N ASP A 156 -3.30 -6.83 22.29
CA ASP A 156 -4.42 -6.42 23.14
C ASP A 156 -5.35 -5.45 22.43
N LYS A 157 -6.66 -5.71 22.55
CA LYS A 157 -7.70 -4.87 21.97
C LYS A 157 -8.11 -3.81 22.99
N LEU A 158 -7.60 -2.60 22.82
CA LEU A 158 -7.99 -1.43 23.59
C LEU A 158 -9.35 -0.88 23.13
N SER A 159 -10.11 -0.36 24.08
CA SER A 159 -11.26 0.48 23.81
C SER A 159 -10.83 1.83 23.22
N HIS A 160 -11.77 2.53 22.57
CA HIS A 160 -11.47 3.85 22.00
C HIS A 160 -10.95 4.84 23.05
N LEU A 161 -11.50 4.80 24.28
CA LEU A 161 -11.09 5.68 25.37
C LEU A 161 -9.66 5.39 25.83
N GLU A 162 -9.29 4.12 25.98
CA GLU A 162 -7.93 3.71 26.35
C GLU A 162 -6.91 4.14 25.28
N ILE A 163 -7.24 4.01 23.99
CA ILE A 163 -6.37 4.49 22.90
C ILE A 163 -6.16 6.00 22.99
N LEU A 164 -7.22 6.77 23.25
CA LEU A 164 -7.12 8.23 23.38
C LEU A 164 -6.26 8.64 24.58
N ASP A 165 -6.41 7.91 25.70
CA ASP A 165 -5.65 8.18 26.93
C ASP A 165 -4.16 7.82 26.77
N GLU A 166 -3.86 6.60 26.31
CA GLU A 166 -2.47 6.13 26.10
C GLU A 166 -1.72 7.03 25.12
N LEU A 167 -2.35 7.43 24.02
CA LEU A 167 -1.74 8.31 23.01
C LEU A 167 -1.83 9.80 23.36
N ARG A 168 -2.52 10.15 24.46
CA ARG A 168 -2.80 11.54 24.88
C ARG A 168 -3.40 12.38 23.76
N LEU A 169 -4.38 11.82 23.05
CA LEU A 169 -5.06 12.45 21.91
C LEU A 169 -6.51 12.81 22.24
N SER A 170 -7.00 13.89 21.65
CA SER A 170 -8.44 14.10 21.55
C SER A 170 -9.04 13.23 20.44
N GLY A 171 -10.32 12.88 20.55
CA GLY A 171 -11.02 12.10 19.53
C GLY A 171 -10.87 12.69 18.12
N ARG A 172 -11.00 14.02 17.98
CA ARG A 172 -10.85 14.71 16.69
C ARG A 172 -9.45 14.54 16.08
N VAL A 173 -8.40 14.62 16.91
CA VAL A 173 -7.02 14.44 16.44
C VAL A 173 -6.77 12.99 16.07
N TYR A 174 -7.28 12.05 16.86
CA TYR A 174 -7.21 10.62 16.55
C TYR A 174 -7.82 10.28 15.19
N TYR A 175 -9.07 10.69 14.93
CA TYR A 175 -9.73 10.36 13.65
C TYR A 175 -9.01 10.98 12.46
N ARG A 176 -8.49 12.20 12.61
CA ARG A 176 -7.70 12.87 11.56
C ARG A 176 -6.40 12.11 11.27
N LEU A 177 -5.63 11.76 12.30
CA LEU A 177 -4.38 11.02 12.14
C LEU A 177 -4.64 9.62 11.57
N ARG A 178 -5.69 8.94 12.02
CA ARG A 178 -6.07 7.62 11.50
C ARG A 178 -6.41 7.68 10.01
N GLN A 179 -7.23 8.63 9.59
CA GLN A 179 -7.58 8.82 8.17
C GLN A 179 -6.34 9.14 7.31
N GLN A 180 -5.45 9.99 7.82
CA GLN A 180 -4.20 10.32 7.14
C GLN A 180 -3.29 9.10 7.01
N ALA A 181 -3.12 8.32 8.08
CA ALA A 181 -2.31 7.11 8.09
C ALA A 181 -2.85 6.07 7.10
N ILE A 182 -4.16 5.77 7.13
CA ILE A 182 -4.80 4.83 6.19
C ILE A 182 -4.64 5.31 4.74
N SER A 183 -4.75 6.62 4.48
CA SER A 183 -4.56 7.17 3.14
C SER A 183 -3.13 6.95 2.63
N ILE A 184 -2.12 7.16 3.48
CA ILE A 184 -0.71 6.94 3.12
C ILE A 184 -0.44 5.44 2.88
N LEU A 185 -0.92 4.57 3.76
CA LEU A 185 -0.80 3.13 3.61
C LEU A 185 -1.48 2.64 2.32
N SER A 186 -2.66 3.16 2.02
CA SER A 186 -3.38 2.86 0.78
C SER A 186 -2.56 3.22 -0.47
N ILE A 187 -1.98 4.41 -0.51
CA ILE A 187 -1.12 4.80 -1.63
C ILE A 187 0.07 3.83 -1.74
N ARG A 188 0.73 3.50 -0.62
CA ARG A 188 1.90 2.59 -0.62
C ARG A 188 1.53 1.20 -1.14
N LEU A 189 0.44 0.63 -0.66
CA LEU A 189 0.02 -0.73 -0.98
C LEU A 189 -0.45 -0.86 -2.44
N TRP A 190 -1.22 0.12 -2.93
CA TRP A 190 -2.00 -0.01 -4.18
C TRP A 190 -1.44 0.80 -5.37
N SER A 191 -0.33 1.53 -5.20
CA SER A 191 0.31 2.32 -6.28
C SER A 191 1.16 1.49 -7.24
N THR A 192 1.62 0.32 -6.83
CA THR A 192 2.46 -0.58 -7.63
C THR A 192 1.75 -1.93 -7.78
N PRO A 193 1.54 -2.42 -9.02
CA PRO A 193 1.03 -3.77 -9.25
C PRO A 193 2.04 -4.78 -8.69
N VAL A 194 1.56 -5.76 -7.94
CA VAL A 194 2.39 -6.83 -7.37
C VAL A 194 1.86 -8.20 -7.80
N ALA A 195 2.76 -9.18 -7.89
CA ALA A 195 2.36 -10.57 -8.10
C ALA A 195 1.44 -11.02 -6.94
N GLY A 196 0.35 -11.71 -7.27
CA GLY A 196 -0.63 -12.16 -6.26
C GLY A 196 -1.65 -11.11 -5.81
N MET A 197 -1.72 -9.94 -6.47
CA MET A 197 -2.72 -8.92 -6.16
C MET A 197 -4.18 -9.41 -6.30
N ASP A 198 -4.45 -10.25 -7.29
CA ASP A 198 -5.79 -10.83 -7.52
C ASP A 198 -6.22 -11.70 -6.33
N PHE A 199 -5.31 -12.53 -5.82
CA PHE A 199 -5.54 -13.32 -4.59
C PHE A 199 -5.90 -12.43 -3.39
N TRP A 200 -5.28 -11.25 -3.29
CA TRP A 200 -5.57 -10.30 -2.22
C TRP A 200 -6.95 -9.65 -2.35
N LEU A 201 -7.36 -9.34 -3.58
CA LEU A 201 -8.70 -8.82 -3.85
C LEU A 201 -9.77 -9.88 -3.53
N ASP A 202 -9.52 -11.14 -3.88
CA ASP A 202 -10.41 -12.25 -3.54
C ASP A 202 -10.52 -12.41 -2.02
N MET A 203 -9.40 -12.44 -1.29
CA MET A 203 -9.40 -12.44 0.18
C MET A 203 -10.18 -11.27 0.78
N LEU A 204 -10.03 -10.07 0.22
CA LEU A 204 -10.75 -8.88 0.71
C LEU A 204 -12.26 -8.97 0.47
N THR A 205 -12.70 -9.52 -0.66
CA THR A 205 -14.13 -9.77 -0.89
C THR A 205 -14.71 -10.78 0.10
N LEU A 206 -13.91 -11.75 0.55
CA LEU A 206 -14.33 -12.68 1.61
C LEU A 206 -14.46 -11.94 2.96
N PHE A 207 -13.51 -11.07 3.30
CA PHE A 207 -13.59 -10.27 4.53
C PHE A 207 -14.81 -9.33 4.58
N GLU A 208 -15.29 -8.84 3.44
CA GLU A 208 -16.54 -8.06 3.39
C GLU A 208 -17.79 -8.86 3.76
N SER A 209 -17.73 -10.20 3.69
CA SER A 209 -18.86 -11.09 3.95
C SER A 209 -18.90 -11.66 5.39
N LEU A 210 -17.89 -11.36 6.21
CA LEU A 210 -17.75 -11.81 7.59
C LEU A 210 -18.23 -10.76 8.60
#